data_AF-A0A2M7C5X6-F1
#
_entry.id   AF-A0A2M7C5X6-F1
#
_cell.length_a   1.000
_cell.length_b   1.000
_cell.length_c   1.000
_cell.angle_alpha   90.00
_cell.angle_beta   90.00
_cell.angle_gamma   90.00
#
_symmetry.space_group_name_H-M   'P 1'
#
loop_
_entity.id
_entity.type
_entity.pdbx_description
1 polymer ?
#
loop_
_entity_poly.entity_id
_entity_poly.type
_entity_poly.pdbx_seq_one_letter_code
_entity_poly.pdbx_strand_id
1 'polypeptide(L)'
;MKPFLFVSLCLFIFFCPLSANDFTKAGISFARGDFKAAEQLLSGYLSQNPGDEKAKNLYQRVAVRLSKEALDDGDDAAAREYAEKAYKLNPDDETTADLYKATRKIDKVRVERQEIKKQELALKKPSFKAFPEAPAAPPKIEYRTRTEYETRTEYKTKEIVRQVARIPEWIWLSIAFNAFLIFGVYLVYSYKKESGKEVYANYVRAKMMLANALKYDPEIVKKQLGAERAAELFKLISPENMPEDISIKLVESGRAFTDINPVPRLTADVIELAEVFLEKPKDIVEFIRPYLDHKDNRVRGNAVKTMFKHDSKLALKVLKEMASSEDRWQKISAVWVCGQLKTRDAQNMLSVLASDGDAGVALAAAKQLKEEGEIK
;
A
#
# COMPACT_ATOMS: atom_id res chain seq x y z
N MET A 1 19.89 24.70 55.42
CA MET A 1 18.57 24.93 54.77
C MET A 1 18.78 25.28 53.31
N LYS A 2 18.43 24.39 52.37
CA LYS A 2 18.09 24.62 50.93
C LYS A 2 18.02 23.33 50.06
N PRO A 3 17.51 22.15 50.52
CA PRO A 3 17.21 21.05 49.59
C PRO A 3 15.79 21.13 48.99
N PHE A 4 14.92 22.02 49.46
CA PHE A 4 13.50 22.03 49.06
C PHE A 4 13.18 22.78 47.75
N LEU A 5 14.11 23.59 47.20
CA LEU A 5 13.85 24.31 45.95
C LEU A 5 14.09 23.47 44.68
N PHE A 6 14.78 22.33 44.78
CA PHE A 6 15.11 21.51 43.61
C PHE A 6 13.96 20.56 43.21
N VAL A 7 13.11 20.17 44.16
CA VAL A 7 11.99 19.24 43.90
C VAL A 7 10.80 19.96 43.25
N SER A 8 10.62 21.26 43.51
CA SER A 8 9.50 22.02 42.96
C SER A 8 9.70 22.47 41.51
N LEU A 9 10.95 22.56 41.02
CA LEU A 9 11.23 22.90 39.62
C LEU A 9 11.06 21.69 38.67
N CYS A 10 11.18 20.46 39.19
CA CYS A 10 10.97 19.25 38.40
C CYS A 10 9.50 18.94 38.11
N LEU A 11 8.56 19.44 38.93
CA LEU A 11 7.12 19.23 38.74
C LEU A 11 6.46 20.25 37.80
N PHE A 12 7.09 21.40 37.55
CA PHE A 12 6.56 22.41 36.62
C PHE A 12 6.87 22.12 35.14
N ILE A 13 7.77 21.18 34.84
CA ILE A 13 8.11 20.78 33.46
C ILE A 13 7.07 19.80 32.88
N PHE A 14 6.22 19.18 33.71
CA PHE A 14 5.24 18.19 33.25
C PHE A 14 3.89 18.75 32.81
N PHE A 15 3.60 20.05 33.02
CA PHE A 15 2.29 20.64 32.73
C PHE A 15 2.35 21.99 31.99
N CYS A 16 3.46 22.30 31.32
CA CYS A 16 3.38 23.25 30.22
C CYS A 16 2.81 22.46 29.04
N PRO A 17 1.63 22.78 28.49
CA PRO A 17 1.24 22.26 27.19
C PRO A 17 2.30 22.80 26.23
N LEU A 18 3.35 22.02 25.99
CA LEU A 18 4.26 22.26 24.90
C LEU A 18 3.34 22.37 23.70
N SER A 19 3.12 23.60 23.23
CA SER A 19 2.43 23.85 21.98
C SER A 19 3.19 23.00 20.99
N ALA A 20 2.59 21.88 20.56
CA ALA A 20 3.28 20.93 19.73
C ALA A 20 3.80 21.72 18.53
N ASN A 21 5.12 21.79 18.39
CA ASN A 21 5.74 22.52 17.30
C ASN A 21 5.15 21.98 15.99
N ASP A 22 5.01 22.83 14.97
CA ASP A 22 4.32 22.45 13.73
C ASP A 22 4.94 21.21 13.07
N PHE A 23 6.23 20.96 13.29
CA PHE A 23 6.89 19.70 12.95
C PHE A 23 6.25 18.47 13.64
N THR A 24 5.99 18.54 14.95
CA THR A 24 5.33 17.46 15.70
C THR A 24 3.90 17.24 15.23
N LYS A 25 3.15 18.33 14.98
CA LYS A 25 1.79 18.23 14.42
C LYS A 25 1.81 17.57 13.04
N ALA A 26 2.76 17.94 12.19
CA ALA A 26 2.91 17.33 10.87
C ALA A 26 3.25 15.84 10.96
N GLY A 27 4.10 15.44 11.91
CA GLY A 27 4.40 14.02 12.17
C GLY A 27 3.15 13.23 12.59
N ILE A 28 2.29 13.83 13.41
CA ILE A 28 1.00 13.23 13.80
C ILE A 28 0.06 13.11 12.59
N SER A 29 -0.07 14.15 11.77
CA SER A 29 -0.89 14.12 10.55
C SER A 29 -0.40 13.07 9.57
N PHE A 30 0.92 12.98 9.36
CA PHE A 30 1.54 11.94 8.53
C PHE A 30 1.22 10.54 9.04
N ALA A 31 1.31 10.30 10.36
CA ALA A 31 1.00 9.01 10.96
C ALA A 31 -0.49 8.62 10.83
N ARG A 32 -1.38 9.61 10.69
CA ARG A 32 -2.82 9.42 10.45
C ARG A 32 -3.18 9.26 8.98
N GLY A 33 -2.22 9.41 8.06
CA GLY A 33 -2.46 9.38 6.62
C GLY A 33 -3.00 10.69 6.05
N ASP A 34 -3.05 11.78 6.82
CA ASP A 34 -3.44 13.11 6.32
C ASP A 34 -2.20 13.83 5.76
N PHE A 35 -1.81 13.43 4.55
CA PHE A 35 -0.58 13.91 3.92
C PHE A 35 -0.68 15.38 3.48
N LYS A 36 -1.88 15.88 3.12
CA LYS A 36 -2.08 17.28 2.75
C LYS A 36 -1.91 18.21 3.95
N ALA A 37 -2.47 17.87 5.11
CA ALA A 37 -2.25 18.65 6.32
C ALA A 37 -0.78 18.59 6.76
N ALA A 38 -0.12 17.43 6.63
CA ALA A 38 1.30 17.30 6.93
C ALA A 38 2.18 18.18 6.02
N GLU A 39 1.86 18.28 4.73
CA GLU A 39 2.57 19.11 3.74
C GLU A 39 2.48 20.61 4.08
N GLN A 40 1.28 21.10 4.43
CA GLN A 40 1.09 22.51 4.80
C GLN A 40 1.85 22.88 6.07
N LEU A 41 1.81 22.02 7.09
CA LEU A 41 2.52 22.26 8.35
C LEU A 41 4.05 22.24 8.15
N LEU A 42 4.55 21.29 7.36
CA LEU A 42 5.99 21.17 7.10
C LEU A 42 6.53 22.26 6.18
N SER A 43 5.77 22.69 5.17
CA SER A 43 6.19 23.80 4.30
C SER A 43 6.30 25.11 5.09
N GLY A 44 5.34 25.39 5.97
CA GLY A 44 5.39 26.50 6.92
C GLY A 44 6.61 26.39 7.85
N TYR A 45 6.82 25.22 8.46
CA TYR A 45 7.94 24.98 9.36
C TYR A 45 9.31 25.13 8.68
N LEU A 46 9.49 24.57 7.48
CA LEU A 46 10.73 24.61 6.71
C LEU A 46 11.04 26.02 6.18
N SER A 47 10.03 26.87 5.96
CA SER A 47 10.25 28.27 5.61
C SER A 47 11.00 29.04 6.71
N GLN A 48 10.73 28.68 7.97
CA GLN A 48 11.38 29.27 9.14
C GLN A 48 12.67 28.53 9.50
N ASN A 49 12.75 27.23 9.20
CA ASN A 49 13.84 26.34 9.61
C ASN A 49 14.43 25.56 8.42
N PRO A 50 15.03 26.22 7.41
CA PRO A 50 15.49 25.57 6.19
C PRO A 50 16.68 24.61 6.39
N GLY A 51 17.33 24.62 7.56
CA GLY A 51 18.44 23.73 7.91
C GLY A 51 18.02 22.45 8.64
N ASP A 52 16.74 22.26 8.94
CA ASP A 52 16.28 21.08 9.69
C ASP A 52 16.16 19.84 8.78
N GLU A 53 17.21 19.02 8.77
CA GLU A 53 17.28 17.79 7.97
C GLU A 53 16.18 16.77 8.32
N LYS A 54 15.69 16.74 9.56
CA LYS A 54 14.60 15.83 9.93
C LYS A 54 13.29 16.28 9.30
N ALA A 55 13.03 17.58 9.30
CA ALA A 55 11.86 18.15 8.65
C ALA A 55 11.91 17.98 7.11
N LYS A 56 13.08 18.16 6.49
CA LYS A 56 13.26 17.89 5.05
C LYS A 56 12.98 16.43 4.70
N ASN A 57 13.55 15.49 5.46
CA ASN A 57 13.32 14.07 5.24
C ASN A 57 11.84 13.68 5.41
N LEU A 58 11.14 14.25 6.39
CA LEU A 58 9.71 14.00 6.57
C LEU A 58 8.89 14.61 5.43
N TYR A 59 9.19 15.85 5.00
CA TYR A 59 8.51 16.50 3.88
C TYR A 59 8.74 15.76 2.57
N GLN A 60 9.94 15.26 2.31
CA GLN A 60 10.23 14.42 1.16
C GLN A 60 9.33 13.18 1.15
N ARG A 61 9.19 12.47 2.28
CA ARG A 61 8.31 11.29 2.39
C ARG A 61 6.84 11.64 2.16
N VAL A 62 6.38 12.77 2.70
CA VAL A 62 5.03 13.31 2.48
C VAL A 62 4.81 13.58 0.99
N ALA A 63 5.73 14.28 0.33
CA ALA A 63 5.66 14.60 -1.08
C ALA A 63 5.67 13.35 -1.98
N VAL A 64 6.47 12.33 -1.65
CA VAL A 64 6.43 11.03 -2.36
C VAL A 64 5.07 10.36 -2.23
N ARG A 65 4.42 10.42 -1.06
CA ARG A 65 3.08 9.86 -0.84
C ARG A 65 2.01 10.62 -1.63
N LEU A 66 1.99 11.95 -1.54
CA LEU A 66 1.07 12.79 -2.30
C LEU A 66 1.25 12.63 -3.82
N SER A 67 2.48 12.46 -4.29
CA SER A 67 2.76 12.19 -5.70
C SER A 67 2.14 10.87 -6.17
N LYS A 68 2.21 9.82 -5.34
CA LYS A 68 1.58 8.52 -5.63
C LYS A 68 0.06 8.60 -5.59
N GLU A 69 -0.52 9.24 -4.58
CA GLU A 69 -1.97 9.46 -4.51
C GLU A 69 -2.49 10.23 -5.73
N ALA A 70 -1.78 11.27 -6.16
CA ALA A 70 -2.14 12.02 -7.36
C ALA A 70 -2.02 11.16 -8.65
N LEU A 71 -1.07 10.23 -8.73
CA LEU A 71 -1.01 9.27 -9.84
C LEU A 71 -2.20 8.31 -9.82
N ASP A 72 -2.57 7.82 -8.64
CA ASP A 72 -3.71 6.91 -8.47
C ASP A 72 -5.03 7.62 -8.83
N ASP A 73 -5.14 8.92 -8.51
CA ASP A 73 -6.27 9.79 -8.87
C ASP A 73 -6.25 10.24 -10.35
N GLY A 74 -5.17 9.98 -11.09
CA GLY A 74 -4.99 10.41 -12.48
C GLY A 74 -4.67 11.89 -12.66
N ASP A 75 -4.31 12.61 -11.59
CA ASP A 75 -3.83 14.00 -11.62
C ASP A 75 -2.31 14.04 -11.84
N ASP A 76 -1.90 13.84 -13.09
CA ASP A 76 -0.50 13.82 -13.53
C ASP A 76 0.25 15.13 -13.18
N ALA A 77 -0.46 16.27 -13.17
CA ALA A 77 0.13 17.58 -12.91
C ALA A 77 0.50 17.73 -11.43
N ALA A 78 -0.42 17.40 -10.52
CA ALA A 78 -0.15 17.38 -9.09
C ALA A 78 0.92 16.32 -8.75
N ALA A 79 0.83 15.13 -9.36
CA ALA A 79 1.80 14.07 -9.17
C ALA A 79 3.23 14.52 -9.48
N ARG A 80 3.41 15.26 -10.59
CA ARG A 80 4.70 15.85 -10.94
C ARG A 80 5.14 16.90 -9.94
N GLU A 81 4.26 17.82 -9.57
CA GLU A 81 4.63 18.91 -8.67
C GLU A 81 5.22 18.35 -7.37
N TYR A 82 4.56 17.34 -6.79
CA TYR A 82 5.04 16.67 -5.59
C TYR A 82 6.31 15.84 -5.83
N ALA A 83 6.44 15.15 -6.97
CA ALA A 83 7.67 14.43 -7.32
C ALA A 83 8.87 15.38 -7.44
N GLU A 84 8.68 16.57 -8.02
CA GLU A 84 9.72 17.59 -8.14
C GLU A 84 10.10 18.19 -6.78
N LYS A 85 9.11 18.47 -5.92
CA LYS A 85 9.34 18.91 -4.53
C LYS A 85 10.18 17.89 -3.76
N ALA A 86 9.84 16.61 -3.87
CA ALA A 86 10.60 15.54 -3.24
C ALA A 86 12.04 15.47 -3.79
N TYR A 87 12.20 15.55 -5.12
CA TYR A 87 13.51 15.44 -5.78
C TYR A 87 14.44 16.60 -5.42
N LYS A 88 13.91 17.83 -5.31
CA LYS A 88 14.70 19.01 -4.89
C LYS A 88 15.28 18.88 -3.49
N LEU A 89 14.62 18.14 -2.59
CA LEU A 89 15.08 17.99 -1.22
C LEU A 89 16.19 16.97 -1.08
N ASN A 90 16.12 15.87 -1.83
CA ASN A 90 17.14 14.83 -1.80
C ASN A 90 17.24 14.14 -3.18
N PRO A 91 18.10 14.67 -4.08
CA PRO A 91 18.28 14.14 -5.42
C PRO A 91 18.93 12.75 -5.46
N ASP A 92 19.65 12.39 -4.40
CA ASP A 92 20.42 11.14 -4.29
C ASP A 92 19.56 9.94 -3.89
N ASP A 93 18.34 10.19 -3.41
CA ASP A 93 17.39 9.12 -3.09
C ASP A 93 16.84 8.48 -4.38
N GLU A 94 17.22 7.22 -4.61
CA GLU A 94 16.86 6.44 -5.81
C GLU A 94 15.34 6.41 -6.04
N THR A 95 14.56 6.20 -4.96
CA THR A 95 13.09 6.18 -5.02
C THR A 95 12.50 7.49 -5.54
N THR A 96 13.05 8.61 -5.08
CA THR A 96 12.59 9.94 -5.49
C THR A 96 13.02 10.28 -6.91
N ALA A 97 14.25 9.92 -7.28
CA ALA A 97 14.77 10.10 -8.63
C ALA A 97 13.95 9.29 -9.67
N ASP A 98 13.57 8.06 -9.33
CA ASP A 98 12.77 7.21 -10.21
C ASP A 98 11.33 7.71 -10.33
N LEU A 99 10.72 8.15 -9.23
CA LEU A 99 9.38 8.75 -9.24
C LEU A 99 9.33 10.03 -10.10
N TYR A 100 10.35 10.88 -9.98
CA TYR A 100 10.50 12.08 -10.80
C TYR A 100 10.67 11.75 -12.29
N LYS A 101 11.48 10.74 -12.64
CA LYS A 101 11.62 10.28 -14.03
C LYS A 101 10.32 9.68 -14.56
N ALA A 102 9.60 8.90 -13.75
CA ALA A 102 8.34 8.26 -14.14
C ALA A 102 7.26 9.29 -14.47
N THR A 103 7.04 10.27 -13.60
CA THR A 103 6.05 11.36 -13.80
C THR A 103 6.39 12.26 -15.01
N ARG A 104 7.67 12.40 -15.38
CA ARG A 104 8.06 13.07 -16.64
C ARG A 104 7.84 12.23 -17.89
N LYS A 105 8.03 10.91 -17.82
CA LYS A 105 7.80 10.00 -18.95
C LYS A 105 6.31 9.91 -19.33
N ILE A 106 5.42 9.90 -18.33
CA ILE A 106 3.96 9.83 -18.54
C ILE A 106 3.48 10.97 -19.45
N ASP A 107 3.92 12.20 -19.19
CA ASP A 107 3.56 13.34 -20.04
C ASP A 107 4.12 13.25 -21.44
N LYS A 108 5.38 12.81 -21.59
CA LYS A 108 5.98 12.72 -22.91
C LYS A 108 5.18 11.77 -23.79
N VAL A 109 4.78 10.62 -23.23
CA VAL A 109 3.93 9.63 -23.93
C VAL A 109 2.52 10.18 -24.21
N ARG A 110 1.94 10.97 -23.29
CA ARG A 110 0.59 11.53 -23.45
C ARG A 110 0.55 12.66 -24.48
N VAL A 111 1.54 13.56 -24.46
CA VAL A 111 1.73 14.62 -25.45
C VAL A 111 1.99 13.99 -26.82
N GLU A 112 2.88 13.00 -26.93
CA GLU A 112 3.11 12.27 -28.18
C GLU A 112 1.82 11.59 -28.68
N ARG A 113 1.02 10.96 -27.82
CA ARG A 113 -0.29 10.39 -28.22
C ARG A 113 -1.32 11.42 -28.65
N GLN A 114 -1.36 12.58 -28.00
CA GLN A 114 -2.27 13.68 -28.39
C GLN A 114 -1.83 14.32 -29.70
N GLU A 115 -0.53 14.50 -29.91
CA GLU A 115 0.04 14.98 -31.17
C GLU A 115 -0.17 13.98 -32.30
N ILE A 116 0.02 12.67 -32.07
CA ILE A 116 -0.27 11.61 -33.05
C ILE A 116 -1.76 11.63 -33.41
N LYS A 117 -2.68 11.68 -32.43
CA LYS A 117 -4.13 11.78 -32.72
C LYS A 117 -4.49 13.06 -33.47
N LYS A 118 -3.84 14.18 -33.16
CA LYS A 118 -4.07 15.47 -33.84
C LYS A 118 -3.47 15.49 -35.24
N GLN A 119 -2.36 14.78 -35.46
CA GLN A 119 -1.73 14.58 -36.77
C GLN A 119 -2.51 13.58 -37.64
N GLU A 120 -3.05 12.50 -37.07
CA GLU A 120 -3.94 11.55 -37.76
C GLU A 120 -5.24 12.25 -38.23
N LEU A 121 -5.78 13.19 -37.43
CA LEU A 121 -6.91 14.03 -37.85
C LEU A 121 -6.55 15.11 -38.88
N ALA A 122 -5.27 15.45 -39.04
CA ALA A 122 -4.82 16.56 -39.89
C ALA A 122 -4.15 16.13 -41.21
N LEU A 123 -3.96 14.84 -41.46
CA LEU A 123 -3.33 14.33 -42.69
C LEU A 123 -4.29 14.36 -43.90
N LYS A 124 -4.55 15.56 -44.43
CA LYS A 124 -4.53 15.79 -45.89
C LYS A 124 -3.08 16.13 -46.26
N LYS A 125 -2.51 15.40 -47.23
CA LYS A 125 -1.12 15.56 -47.71
C LYS A 125 -0.81 17.02 -48.05
N PRO A 126 0.34 17.55 -47.58
CA PRO A 126 1.28 18.06 -48.58
C PRO A 126 2.78 17.90 -48.24
N SER A 127 3.52 17.75 -49.35
CA SER A 127 4.89 18.20 -49.66
C SER A 127 5.74 18.82 -48.53
N PHE A 128 6.86 18.17 -48.24
CA PHE A 128 7.96 18.70 -47.43
C PHE A 128 8.77 19.76 -48.22
N LYS A 129 8.98 20.93 -47.62
CA LYS A 129 10.06 21.88 -47.96
C LYS A 129 11.24 21.70 -47.00
N ALA A 130 12.44 21.99 -47.50
CA ALA A 130 13.73 21.78 -46.85
C ALA A 130 13.89 22.52 -45.51
N PHE A 131 14.66 21.89 -44.61
CA PHE A 131 15.02 22.41 -43.29
C PHE A 131 15.90 23.67 -43.38
N PRO A 132 15.68 24.69 -42.53
CA PRO A 132 16.61 25.79 -42.36
C PRO A 132 17.83 25.38 -41.52
N GLU A 133 18.97 25.99 -41.83
CA GLU A 133 20.28 25.76 -41.20
C GLU A 133 20.30 26.08 -39.69
N ALA A 134 21.14 25.31 -38.98
CA ALA A 134 21.31 25.35 -37.54
C ALA A 134 21.83 26.71 -37.03
N PRO A 135 21.32 27.22 -35.88
CA PRO A 135 21.84 28.43 -35.28
C PRO A 135 23.24 28.24 -34.64
N ALA A 136 23.99 29.34 -34.65
CA ALA A 136 25.39 29.44 -34.25
C ALA A 136 25.68 29.07 -32.78
N ALA A 137 26.93 28.68 -32.54
CA ALA A 137 27.47 28.14 -31.30
C ALA A 137 27.28 29.05 -30.06
N PRO A 138 27.05 28.46 -28.87
CA PRO A 138 26.90 29.22 -27.63
C PRO A 138 28.22 29.86 -27.15
N PRO A 139 28.15 30.98 -26.41
CA PRO A 139 29.32 31.71 -25.95
C PRO A 139 30.12 30.91 -24.89
N LYS A 140 31.45 31.02 -24.98
CA LYS A 140 32.40 30.40 -24.04
C LYS A 140 32.15 30.92 -22.61
N ILE A 141 31.83 30.01 -21.71
CA ILE A 141 31.75 30.27 -20.27
C ILE A 141 33.17 30.28 -19.72
N GLU A 142 33.57 31.39 -19.11
CA GLU A 142 34.83 31.52 -18.36
C GLU A 142 34.74 30.69 -17.06
N TYR A 143 35.58 29.66 -16.96
CA TYR A 143 35.69 28.85 -15.76
C TYR A 143 36.51 29.60 -14.70
N ARG A 144 35.86 30.04 -13.62
CA ARG A 144 36.55 30.48 -12.40
C ARG A 144 37.34 29.31 -11.80
N THR A 145 38.63 29.53 -11.58
CA THR A 145 39.58 28.54 -11.05
C THR A 145 39.19 28.05 -9.66
N ARG A 146 39.15 26.72 -9.51
CA ARG A 146 38.68 25.90 -8.38
C ARG A 146 39.43 26.09 -7.05
N THR A 147 40.49 26.92 -7.02
CA THR A 147 41.46 26.99 -5.92
C THR A 147 41.07 27.90 -4.75
N GLU A 148 40.04 28.75 -4.88
CA GLU A 148 39.59 29.65 -3.79
C GLU A 148 38.46 29.07 -2.91
N TYR A 149 37.70 28.08 -3.39
CA TYR A 149 36.59 27.48 -2.62
C TYR A 149 37.05 26.44 -1.60
N GLU A 150 38.19 25.79 -1.81
CA GLU A 150 38.72 24.75 -0.92
C GLU A 150 39.35 25.34 0.36
N THR A 151 39.94 26.54 0.29
CA THR A 151 40.59 27.15 1.47
C THR A 151 39.59 27.74 2.47
N ARG A 152 38.41 28.19 2.00
CA ARG A 152 37.39 28.80 2.87
C ARG A 152 36.55 27.77 3.63
N THR A 153 36.34 26.58 3.07
CA THR A 153 35.65 25.46 3.73
C THR A 153 36.55 24.80 4.76
N GLU A 154 37.84 24.62 4.47
CA GLU A 154 38.80 24.08 5.44
C GLU A 154 38.93 24.94 6.71
N TYR A 155 38.93 26.27 6.56
CA TYR A 155 39.07 27.16 7.71
C TYR A 155 37.85 27.11 8.63
N LYS A 156 36.65 27.13 8.06
CA LYS A 156 35.39 27.01 8.83
C LYS A 156 35.28 25.66 9.53
N THR A 157 35.69 24.57 8.88
CA THR A 157 35.69 23.24 9.49
C THR A 157 36.68 23.16 10.65
N LYS A 158 37.89 23.72 10.52
CA LYS A 158 38.88 23.77 11.61
C LYS A 158 38.40 24.58 12.82
N GLU A 159 37.66 25.66 12.60
CA GLU A 159 37.11 26.50 13.66
C GLU A 159 35.99 25.78 14.44
N ILE A 160 35.09 25.10 13.73
CA ILE A 160 34.03 24.28 14.34
C ILE A 160 34.65 23.12 15.14
N VAL A 161 35.65 22.42 14.59
CA VAL A 161 36.35 21.33 15.29
C VAL A 161 37.02 21.83 16.57
N ARG A 162 37.61 23.03 16.56
CA ARG A 162 38.18 23.65 17.77
C ARG A 162 37.13 23.99 18.83
N GLN A 163 35.96 24.46 18.41
CA GLN A 163 34.86 24.76 19.34
C GLN A 163 34.27 23.48 19.95
N VAL A 164 34.13 22.42 19.15
CA VAL A 164 33.65 21.11 19.59
C VAL A 164 34.66 20.42 20.52
N ALA A 165 35.96 20.62 20.31
CA ALA A 165 37.02 20.09 21.19
C ALA A 165 37.05 20.74 22.59
N ARG A 166 36.38 21.88 22.80
CA ARG A 166 36.26 22.53 24.12
C ARG A 166 35.03 22.09 24.90
N ILE A 167 34.20 21.21 24.34
CA ILE A 167 33.04 20.68 25.05
C ILE A 167 33.55 19.78 26.19
N PRO A 168 33.17 20.07 27.45
CA PRO A 168 33.55 19.24 28.59
C PRO A 168 33.14 17.77 28.40
N GLU A 169 33.99 16.84 28.83
CA GLU A 169 33.80 15.39 28.67
C GLU A 169 32.46 14.89 29.23
N TRP A 170 31.93 15.53 30.29
CA TRP A 170 30.64 15.16 30.87
C TRP A 170 29.45 15.40 29.93
N ILE A 171 29.54 16.37 29.01
CA ILE A 171 28.50 16.60 27.99
C ILE A 171 28.50 15.44 26.99
N TRP A 172 29.68 14.98 26.57
CA TRP A 172 29.80 13.81 25.70
C TRP A 172 29.27 12.54 26.37
N LEU A 173 29.56 12.36 27.66
CA LEU A 173 29.02 11.25 28.45
C LEU A 173 27.49 11.30 28.50
N SER A 174 26.90 12.49 28.67
CA SER A 174 25.46 12.69 28.67
C SER A 174 24.82 12.41 27.31
N ILE A 175 25.45 12.86 26.21
CA ILE A 175 24.98 12.57 24.84
C ILE A 175 25.02 11.07 24.57
N ALA A 176 26.12 10.40 24.92
CA ALA A 176 26.26 8.95 24.76
C ALA A 176 25.21 8.18 25.57
N PHE A 177 24.96 8.58 26.82
CA PHE A 177 23.94 7.96 27.66
C PHE A 177 22.52 8.13 27.08
N ASN A 178 22.16 9.33 26.61
CA ASN A 178 20.87 9.57 25.95
C ASN A 178 20.71 8.77 24.66
N ALA A 179 21.77 8.69 23.84
CA ALA A 179 21.77 7.87 22.63
C ALA A 179 21.55 6.38 22.96
N PHE A 180 22.19 5.89 24.03
CA PHE A 180 21.99 4.52 24.52
C PHE A 180 20.56 4.25 24.99
N LEU A 181 19.94 5.19 25.73
CA LEU A 181 18.54 5.06 26.15
C LEU A 181 17.57 5.04 24.96
N ILE A 182 17.74 5.93 23.98
CA ILE A 182 16.93 5.95 22.76
C ILE A 182 17.09 4.64 22.00
N PHE A 183 18.32 4.13 21.88
CA PHE A 183 18.60 2.85 21.25
C PHE A 183 17.95 1.68 22.02
N GLY A 184 18.00 1.69 23.35
CA GLY A 184 17.33 0.69 24.19
C GLY A 184 15.81 0.68 24.01
N VAL A 185 15.17 1.86 23.99
CA VAL A 185 13.73 1.98 23.70
C VAL A 185 13.40 1.49 22.29
N TYR A 186 14.23 1.83 21.30
CA TYR A 186 14.09 1.36 19.92
C TYR A 186 14.20 -0.17 19.82
N LEU A 187 15.15 -0.78 20.54
CA LEU A 187 15.30 -2.24 20.58
C LEU A 187 14.09 -2.92 21.23
N VAL A 188 13.59 -2.41 22.35
CA VAL A 188 12.38 -2.95 23.01
C VAL A 188 11.16 -2.81 22.10
N TYR A 189 10.99 -1.67 21.43
CA TYR A 189 9.93 -1.44 20.46
C TYR A 189 10.03 -2.40 19.26
N SER A 190 11.23 -2.53 18.68
CA SER A 190 11.48 -3.42 17.53
C SER A 190 11.25 -4.87 17.92
N TYR A 191 11.72 -5.30 19.09
CA TYR A 191 11.48 -6.63 19.63
C TYR A 191 10.00 -6.92 19.86
N LYS A 192 9.24 -5.99 20.45
CA LYS A 192 7.78 -6.12 20.60
C LYS A 192 7.06 -6.18 19.25
N LYS A 193 7.51 -5.40 18.27
CA LYS A 193 6.95 -5.40 16.92
C LYS A 193 7.18 -6.73 16.21
N GLU A 194 8.39 -7.28 16.32
CA GLU A 194 8.78 -8.52 15.65
C GLU A 194 8.18 -9.76 16.32
N SER A 195 8.22 -9.82 17.66
CA SER A 195 7.49 -10.84 18.43
C SER A 195 5.99 -10.80 18.19
N GLY A 196 5.40 -9.60 18.06
CA GLY A 196 4.00 -9.44 17.69
C GLY A 196 3.69 -10.11 16.34
N LYS A 197 4.52 -9.88 15.32
CA LYS A 197 4.32 -10.48 13.99
C LYS A 197 4.34 -12.00 14.01
N GLU A 198 5.25 -12.61 14.75
CA GLU A 198 5.31 -14.08 14.85
C GLU A 198 4.11 -14.66 15.61
N VAL A 199 3.67 -13.99 16.69
CA VAL A 199 2.45 -14.37 17.42
C VAL A 199 1.23 -14.31 16.51
N TYR A 200 1.07 -13.23 15.74
CA TYR A 200 -0.01 -13.11 14.76
C TYR A 200 0.11 -14.15 13.64
N ALA A 201 1.31 -14.42 13.12
CA ALA A 201 1.52 -15.45 12.11
C ALA A 201 1.11 -16.85 12.61
N ASN A 202 1.50 -17.20 13.84
CA ASN A 202 1.09 -18.46 14.48
C ASN A 202 -0.42 -18.52 14.74
N TYR A 203 -1.00 -17.41 15.18
CA TYR A 203 -2.44 -17.29 15.37
C TYR A 203 -3.23 -17.50 14.07
N VAL A 204 -2.79 -16.87 12.97
CA VAL A 204 -3.40 -17.05 11.65
C VAL A 204 -3.22 -18.48 11.15
N ARG A 205 -2.03 -19.09 11.31
CA ARG A 205 -1.82 -20.50 10.96
C ARG A 205 -2.77 -21.42 11.72
N ALA A 206 -2.94 -21.22 13.02
CA ALA A 206 -3.86 -22.01 13.84
C ALA A 206 -5.30 -21.89 13.33
N LYS A 207 -5.74 -20.67 12.98
CA LYS A 207 -7.07 -20.44 12.39
C LYS A 207 -7.22 -21.07 11.02
N MET A 208 -6.21 -21.01 10.15
CA MET A 208 -6.23 -21.69 8.86
C MET A 208 -6.27 -23.21 9.02
N MET A 209 -5.49 -23.78 9.94
CA MET A 209 -5.55 -25.21 10.27
C MET A 209 -6.94 -25.61 10.75
N LEU A 210 -7.54 -24.81 11.63
CA LEU A 210 -8.90 -25.03 12.11
C LEU A 210 -9.93 -24.92 10.98
N ALA A 211 -9.87 -23.88 10.15
CA ALA A 211 -10.76 -23.72 8.99
C ALA A 211 -10.64 -24.90 8.02
N ASN A 212 -9.43 -25.36 7.71
CA ASN A 212 -9.19 -26.54 6.88
C ASN A 212 -9.75 -27.83 7.50
N ALA A 213 -9.60 -28.00 8.82
CA ALA A 213 -10.17 -29.14 9.53
C ALA A 213 -11.71 -29.12 9.49
N LEU A 214 -12.31 -27.95 9.68
CA LEU A 214 -13.77 -27.76 9.59
C LEU A 214 -14.31 -28.00 8.18
N LYS A 215 -13.52 -27.72 7.14
CA LYS A 215 -13.87 -28.00 5.75
C LYS A 215 -13.82 -29.49 5.39
N TYR A 216 -12.95 -30.27 6.04
CA TYR A 216 -12.77 -31.68 5.70
C TYR A 216 -14.02 -32.52 6.01
N ASP A 217 -14.67 -32.28 7.16
CA ASP A 217 -15.93 -32.93 7.51
C ASP A 217 -16.86 -32.05 8.35
N PRO A 218 -17.53 -31.07 7.72
CA PRO A 218 -18.39 -30.12 8.43
C PRO A 218 -19.56 -30.77 9.17
N GLU A 219 -20.11 -31.84 8.61
CA GLU A 219 -21.29 -32.53 9.15
C GLU A 219 -20.94 -33.38 10.36
N ILE A 220 -19.80 -34.07 10.36
CA ILE A 220 -19.31 -34.77 11.56
C ILE A 220 -19.05 -33.77 12.69
N VAL A 221 -18.42 -32.62 12.40
CA VAL A 221 -18.14 -31.60 13.41
C VAL A 221 -19.43 -31.09 14.06
N LYS A 222 -20.43 -30.73 13.25
CA LYS A 222 -21.76 -30.32 13.77
C LYS A 222 -22.40 -31.42 14.61
N LYS A 223 -22.36 -32.66 14.13
CA LYS A 223 -22.97 -33.81 14.83
C LYS A 223 -22.30 -34.07 16.18
N GLN A 224 -20.98 -33.94 16.27
CA GLN A 224 -20.23 -34.21 17.50
C GLN A 224 -20.30 -33.07 18.51
N LEU A 225 -20.28 -31.82 18.06
CA LEU A 225 -20.22 -30.65 18.94
C LEU A 225 -21.60 -30.07 19.25
N GLY A 226 -22.61 -30.35 18.42
CA GLY A 226 -23.89 -29.66 18.43
C GLY A 226 -23.81 -28.31 17.71
N ALA A 227 -24.97 -27.82 17.25
CA ALA A 227 -25.06 -26.60 16.44
C ALA A 227 -24.52 -25.35 17.14
N GLU A 228 -24.77 -25.20 18.45
CA GLU A 228 -24.35 -24.03 19.22
C GLU A 228 -22.82 -23.93 19.31
N ARG A 229 -22.13 -25.01 19.71
CA ARG A 229 -20.66 -25.05 19.78
C ARG A 229 -20.01 -24.95 18.40
N ALA A 230 -20.66 -25.51 17.38
CA ALA A 230 -20.20 -25.39 16.00
C ALA A 230 -20.25 -23.92 15.52
N ALA A 231 -21.30 -23.18 15.88
CA ALA A 231 -21.40 -21.75 15.61
C ALA A 231 -20.37 -20.91 16.41
N GLU A 232 -20.05 -21.31 17.65
CA GLU A 232 -18.95 -20.68 18.41
C GLU A 232 -17.59 -20.89 17.75
N LEU A 233 -17.29 -22.12 17.30
CA LEU A 233 -16.06 -22.40 16.54
C LEU A 233 -15.98 -21.57 15.26
N PHE A 234 -17.11 -21.42 14.55
CA PHE A 234 -17.19 -20.56 13.38
C PHE A 234 -16.85 -19.09 13.72
N LYS A 235 -17.36 -18.55 14.82
CA LYS A 235 -17.00 -17.20 15.27
C LYS A 235 -15.51 -17.09 15.62
N LEU A 236 -14.91 -18.14 16.19
CA LEU A 236 -13.50 -18.13 16.54
C LEU A 236 -12.59 -18.03 15.32
N ILE A 237 -12.94 -18.65 14.18
CA ILE A 237 -12.11 -18.59 12.97
C ILE A 237 -12.21 -17.27 12.20
N SER A 238 -13.20 -16.41 12.50
CA SER A 238 -13.37 -15.12 11.82
C SER A 238 -12.09 -14.28 11.82
N PRO A 239 -11.76 -13.60 10.70
CA PRO A 239 -10.52 -12.83 10.54
C PRO A 239 -10.56 -11.45 11.23
N GLU A 240 -11.54 -11.18 12.10
CA GLU A 240 -11.70 -9.91 12.78
C GLU A 240 -10.42 -9.50 13.53
N ASN A 241 -10.03 -8.23 13.38
CA ASN A 241 -8.86 -7.62 14.02
C ASN A 241 -7.50 -8.21 13.62
N MET A 242 -7.40 -8.91 12.49
CA MET A 242 -6.10 -9.35 11.98
C MET A 242 -5.37 -8.21 11.26
N PRO A 243 -4.06 -8.02 11.53
CA PRO A 243 -3.23 -7.14 10.72
C PRO A 243 -3.20 -7.60 9.26
N GLU A 244 -3.34 -6.65 8.33
CA GLU A 244 -3.27 -6.95 6.89
C GLU A 244 -1.84 -7.19 6.40
N ASP A 245 -0.81 -6.84 7.17
CA ASP A 245 0.61 -6.89 6.79
C ASP A 245 1.34 -8.17 7.23
N ILE A 246 0.61 -9.26 7.45
CA ILE A 246 1.18 -10.57 7.81
C ILE A 246 1.53 -11.33 6.54
N SER A 247 2.76 -11.81 6.43
CA SER A 247 3.15 -12.82 5.46
C SER A 247 3.46 -14.13 6.17
N ILE A 248 2.97 -15.24 5.62
CA ILE A 248 3.36 -16.57 6.07
C ILE A 248 3.82 -17.39 4.87
N LYS A 249 4.81 -18.25 5.12
CA LYS A 249 5.17 -19.29 4.17
C LYS A 249 4.08 -20.35 4.16
N LEU A 250 3.38 -20.48 3.04
CA LEU A 250 2.37 -21.50 2.79
C LEU A 250 2.93 -22.55 1.82
N VAL A 251 2.61 -23.82 2.07
CA VAL A 251 2.92 -24.90 1.13
C VAL A 251 1.60 -25.47 0.65
N GLU A 252 1.27 -25.24 -0.62
CA GLU A 252 0.07 -25.76 -1.28
C GLU A 252 0.49 -26.59 -2.49
N SER A 253 -0.05 -27.81 -2.62
CA SER A 253 0.19 -28.71 -3.76
C SER A 253 1.69 -28.91 -4.09
N GLY A 254 2.53 -29.02 -3.06
CA GLY A 254 3.98 -29.21 -3.22
C GLY A 254 4.77 -27.96 -3.62
N ARG A 255 4.13 -26.79 -3.75
CA ARG A 255 4.81 -25.50 -3.99
C ARG A 255 4.79 -24.65 -2.73
N ALA A 256 5.97 -24.18 -2.33
CA ALA A 256 6.10 -23.21 -1.25
C ALA A 256 5.93 -21.79 -1.79
N PHE A 257 4.97 -21.06 -1.25
CA PHE A 257 4.76 -19.64 -1.50
C PHE A 257 5.21 -18.86 -0.26
N THR A 258 6.21 -17.99 -0.41
CA THR A 258 6.88 -17.34 0.73
C THR A 258 6.30 -15.99 1.13
N ASP A 259 5.41 -15.39 0.32
CA ASP A 259 4.99 -13.99 0.47
C ASP A 259 3.48 -13.80 0.29
N ILE A 260 2.69 -14.80 0.69
CA ILE A 260 1.23 -14.73 0.59
C ILE A 260 0.67 -14.14 1.88
N ASN A 261 -0.17 -13.11 1.72
CA ASN A 261 -1.04 -12.65 2.80
C ASN A 261 -2.08 -13.76 3.09
N PRO A 262 -2.08 -14.36 4.29
CA PRO A 262 -2.99 -15.44 4.62
C PRO A 262 -4.41 -14.96 4.94
N VAL A 263 -4.59 -13.68 5.27
CA VAL A 263 -5.86 -13.15 5.75
C VAL A 263 -6.96 -13.26 4.69
N PRO A 264 -6.74 -12.87 3.41
CA PRO A 264 -7.75 -13.08 2.38
C PRO A 264 -8.10 -14.56 2.15
N ARG A 265 -7.15 -15.48 2.32
CA ARG A 265 -7.40 -16.92 2.17
C ARG A 265 -8.29 -17.43 3.29
N LEU A 266 -7.93 -17.13 4.53
CA LEU A 266 -8.75 -17.47 5.69
C LEU A 266 -10.15 -16.84 5.57
N THR A 267 -10.24 -15.58 5.14
CA THR A 267 -11.53 -14.89 4.94
C THR A 267 -12.38 -15.62 3.90
N ALA A 268 -11.80 -15.98 2.76
CA ALA A 268 -12.48 -16.74 1.72
C ALA A 268 -12.92 -18.13 2.22
N ASP A 269 -12.14 -18.77 3.10
CA ASP A 269 -12.48 -20.04 3.72
C ASP A 269 -13.63 -19.92 4.72
N VAL A 270 -13.62 -18.86 5.54
CA VAL A 270 -14.71 -18.55 6.48
C VAL A 270 -16.02 -18.27 5.72
N ILE A 271 -15.97 -17.56 4.59
CA ILE A 271 -17.15 -17.33 3.74
C ILE A 271 -17.77 -18.63 3.24
N GLU A 272 -16.94 -19.61 2.84
CA GLU A 272 -17.45 -20.93 2.44
C GLU A 272 -18.05 -21.70 3.63
N LEU A 273 -17.41 -21.60 4.80
CA LEU A 273 -17.88 -22.24 6.02
C LEU A 273 -19.17 -21.60 6.57
N ALA A 274 -19.50 -20.37 6.18
CA ALA A 274 -20.71 -19.69 6.63
C ALA A 274 -21.99 -20.46 6.25
N GLU A 275 -22.06 -21.03 5.04
CA GLU A 275 -23.21 -21.86 4.61
C GLU A 275 -23.40 -23.11 5.46
N VAL A 276 -22.29 -23.62 6.00
CA VAL A 276 -22.31 -24.78 6.86
C VAL A 276 -22.77 -24.33 8.24
N PHE A 277 -22.06 -23.40 8.86
CA PHE A 277 -22.18 -23.17 10.31
C PHE A 277 -23.25 -22.14 10.70
N LEU A 278 -23.78 -21.37 9.77
CA LEU A 278 -24.92 -20.49 10.02
C LEU A 278 -26.21 -21.18 9.56
N GLU A 279 -27.18 -21.29 10.46
CA GLU A 279 -28.41 -22.04 10.18
C GLU A 279 -29.42 -21.25 9.35
N LYS A 280 -29.52 -19.94 9.59
CA LYS A 280 -30.56 -19.10 8.99
C LYS A 280 -30.03 -18.47 7.70
N PRO A 281 -30.75 -18.61 6.57
CA PRO A 281 -30.39 -17.95 5.31
C PRO A 281 -30.19 -16.43 5.46
N LYS A 282 -30.97 -15.79 6.33
CA LYS A 282 -30.84 -14.36 6.62
C LYS A 282 -29.46 -14.03 7.22
N ASP A 283 -29.01 -14.81 8.19
CA ASP A 283 -27.73 -14.59 8.88
C ASP A 283 -26.56 -14.81 7.90
N ILE A 284 -26.68 -15.80 7.00
CA ILE A 284 -25.71 -16.04 5.92
C ILE A 284 -25.63 -14.82 5.00
N VAL A 285 -26.77 -14.29 4.54
CA VAL A 285 -26.82 -13.11 3.66
C VAL A 285 -26.24 -11.87 4.34
N GLU A 286 -26.59 -11.63 5.61
CA GLU A 286 -26.07 -10.50 6.39
C GLU A 286 -24.55 -10.62 6.59
N PHE A 287 -24.06 -11.83 6.85
CA PHE A 287 -22.63 -12.11 7.00
C PHE A 287 -21.85 -11.92 5.69
N ILE A 288 -22.36 -12.41 4.55
CA ILE A 288 -21.63 -12.38 3.27
C ILE A 288 -21.67 -11.01 2.61
N ARG A 289 -22.75 -10.24 2.79
CA ARG A 289 -22.99 -8.97 2.07
C ARG A 289 -21.80 -8.00 2.08
N PRO A 290 -21.08 -7.76 3.18
CA PRO A 290 -19.90 -6.87 3.18
C PRO A 290 -18.76 -7.36 2.28
N TYR A 291 -18.66 -8.66 2.03
CA TYR A 291 -17.57 -9.26 1.25
C TYR A 291 -17.82 -9.23 -0.27
N LEU A 292 -19.02 -8.83 -0.72
CA LEU A 292 -19.33 -8.68 -2.15
C LEU A 292 -18.58 -7.53 -2.83
N ASP A 293 -18.04 -6.59 -2.04
CA ASP A 293 -17.23 -5.46 -2.50
C ASP A 293 -15.80 -5.50 -1.92
N HIS A 294 -15.33 -6.70 -1.56
CA HIS A 294 -14.01 -6.85 -0.96
C HIS A 294 -12.90 -6.59 -1.99
N LYS A 295 -11.82 -5.92 -1.55
CA LYS A 295 -10.66 -5.56 -2.39
C LYS A 295 -9.91 -6.77 -2.97
N ASP A 296 -9.89 -7.87 -2.23
CA ASP A 296 -9.30 -9.13 -2.67
C ASP A 296 -10.28 -9.93 -3.53
N ASN A 297 -9.86 -10.23 -4.77
CA ASN A 297 -10.66 -10.90 -5.78
C ASN A 297 -11.07 -12.34 -5.39
N ARG A 298 -10.28 -13.05 -4.57
CA ARG A 298 -10.63 -14.40 -4.08
C ARG A 298 -11.75 -14.30 -3.05
N VAL A 299 -11.63 -13.38 -2.10
CA VAL A 299 -12.68 -13.14 -1.09
C VAL A 299 -13.98 -12.74 -1.78
N ARG A 300 -13.92 -11.78 -2.70
CA ARG A 300 -15.07 -11.32 -3.48
C ARG A 300 -15.70 -12.44 -4.31
N GLY A 301 -14.88 -13.24 -5.00
CA GLY A 301 -15.36 -14.38 -5.78
C GLY A 301 -16.06 -15.45 -4.94
N ASN A 302 -15.48 -15.81 -3.78
CA ASN A 302 -16.13 -16.72 -2.85
C ASN A 302 -17.42 -16.14 -2.29
N ALA A 303 -17.45 -14.85 -1.94
CA ALA A 303 -18.67 -14.17 -1.49
C ALA A 303 -19.79 -14.25 -2.54
N VAL A 304 -19.49 -14.01 -3.82
CA VAL A 304 -20.46 -14.13 -4.91
C VAL A 304 -20.96 -15.57 -5.07
N LYS A 305 -20.05 -16.55 -5.08
CA LYS A 305 -20.38 -17.98 -5.19
C LYS A 305 -21.37 -18.39 -4.10
N THR A 306 -21.07 -18.02 -2.86
CA THR A 306 -21.85 -18.36 -1.68
C THR A 306 -23.18 -17.60 -1.65
N MET A 307 -23.16 -16.29 -1.95
CA MET A 307 -24.37 -15.46 -2.03
C MET A 307 -25.36 -15.98 -3.09
N PHE A 308 -24.88 -16.56 -4.19
CA PHE A 308 -25.76 -17.03 -5.27
C PHE A 308 -26.83 -18.03 -4.81
N LYS A 309 -26.54 -18.85 -3.78
CA LYS A 309 -27.49 -19.82 -3.24
C LYS A 309 -28.62 -19.18 -2.43
N HIS A 310 -28.44 -17.95 -1.98
CA HIS A 310 -29.36 -17.25 -1.08
C HIS A 310 -30.01 -16.01 -1.72
N ASP A 311 -29.27 -15.29 -2.57
CA ASP A 311 -29.72 -14.14 -3.36
C ASP A 311 -29.02 -14.16 -4.73
N SER A 312 -29.53 -15.01 -5.63
CA SER A 312 -28.97 -15.20 -6.98
C SER A 312 -28.99 -13.91 -7.80
N LYS A 313 -30.01 -13.06 -7.62
CA LYS A 313 -30.13 -11.79 -8.35
C LYS A 313 -29.00 -10.83 -7.97
N LEU A 314 -28.74 -10.67 -6.67
CA LEU A 314 -27.64 -9.83 -6.20
C LEU A 314 -26.28 -10.42 -6.61
N ALA A 315 -26.09 -11.73 -6.44
CA ALA A 315 -24.84 -12.39 -6.81
C ALA A 315 -24.53 -12.25 -8.31
N LEU A 316 -25.51 -12.48 -9.20
CA LEU A 316 -25.33 -12.31 -10.65
C LEU A 316 -25.04 -10.87 -11.04
N LYS A 317 -25.64 -9.89 -10.35
CA LYS A 317 -25.31 -8.47 -10.56
C LYS A 317 -23.83 -8.22 -10.28
N VAL A 318 -23.34 -8.63 -9.11
CA VAL A 318 -21.93 -8.45 -8.72
C VAL A 318 -21.00 -9.25 -9.63
N LEU A 319 -21.38 -10.47 -10.02
CA LEU A 319 -20.60 -11.29 -10.95
C LEU A 319 -20.44 -10.61 -12.31
N LYS A 320 -21.50 -9.98 -12.82
CA LYS A 320 -21.46 -9.22 -14.07
C LYS A 320 -20.55 -8.00 -13.96
N GLU A 321 -20.56 -7.31 -12.82
CA GLU A 321 -19.62 -6.21 -12.53
C GLU A 321 -18.18 -6.72 -12.53
N MET A 322 -17.90 -7.86 -11.88
CA MET A 322 -16.57 -8.48 -11.88
C MET A 322 -16.11 -8.89 -13.29
N ALA A 323 -17.00 -9.48 -14.09
CA ALA A 323 -16.72 -9.91 -15.45
C ALA A 323 -16.48 -8.74 -16.43
N SER A 324 -17.01 -7.56 -16.12
CA SER A 324 -16.86 -6.35 -16.95
C SER A 324 -15.77 -5.40 -16.44
N SER A 325 -14.98 -5.84 -15.44
CA SER A 325 -13.92 -5.01 -14.84
C SER A 325 -12.73 -4.85 -15.79
N GLU A 326 -12.08 -3.69 -15.73
CA GLU A 326 -10.79 -3.45 -16.39
C GLU A 326 -9.65 -4.24 -15.71
N ASP A 327 -9.82 -4.62 -14.43
CA ASP A 327 -8.85 -5.46 -13.74
C ASP A 327 -8.92 -6.90 -14.26
N ARG A 328 -7.84 -7.31 -14.90
CA ARG A 328 -7.63 -8.68 -15.39
C ARG A 328 -7.86 -9.72 -14.29
N TRP A 329 -7.39 -9.49 -13.07
CA TRP A 329 -7.51 -10.49 -12.00
C TRP A 329 -8.95 -10.67 -11.54
N GLN A 330 -9.71 -9.57 -11.49
CA GLN A 330 -11.13 -9.61 -11.19
C GLN A 330 -11.92 -10.38 -12.26
N LYS A 331 -11.59 -10.19 -13.54
CA LYS A 331 -12.17 -10.99 -14.64
C LYS A 331 -11.83 -12.46 -14.53
N ILE A 332 -10.59 -12.83 -14.21
CA ILE A 332 -10.19 -14.23 -13.98
C ILE A 332 -10.97 -14.83 -12.80
N SER A 333 -11.16 -14.09 -11.72
CA SER A 333 -12.01 -14.53 -10.60
C SER A 333 -13.46 -14.71 -11.02
N ALA A 334 -14.00 -13.83 -11.87
CA ALA A 334 -15.35 -13.99 -12.44
C ALA A 334 -15.47 -15.27 -13.29
N VAL A 335 -14.48 -15.56 -14.15
CA VAL A 335 -14.41 -16.82 -14.91
C VAL A 335 -14.49 -18.03 -13.98
N TRP A 336 -13.70 -18.03 -12.90
CA TRP A 336 -13.72 -19.11 -11.92
C TRP A 336 -15.09 -19.28 -11.28
N VAL A 337 -15.70 -18.18 -10.81
CA VAL A 337 -17.04 -18.21 -10.20
C VAL A 337 -18.08 -18.74 -11.18
N CYS A 338 -18.07 -18.29 -12.44
CA CYS A 338 -19.00 -18.78 -13.46
C CYS A 338 -18.92 -20.31 -13.60
N GLY A 339 -17.71 -20.87 -13.65
CA GLY A 339 -17.51 -22.33 -13.71
C GLY A 339 -17.93 -23.09 -12.45
N GLN A 340 -18.00 -22.42 -11.30
CA GLN A 340 -18.58 -23.00 -10.08
C GLN A 340 -20.11 -23.00 -10.10
N LEU A 341 -20.74 -21.95 -10.66
CA LEU A 341 -22.19 -21.80 -10.67
C LEU A 341 -22.87 -22.72 -11.70
N LYS A 342 -22.24 -22.95 -12.86
CA LYS A 342 -22.75 -23.85 -13.93
C LYS A 342 -24.19 -23.56 -14.37
N THR A 343 -24.60 -22.29 -14.31
CA THR A 343 -25.93 -21.84 -14.75
C THR A 343 -25.88 -21.28 -16.16
N ARG A 344 -27.03 -21.18 -16.83
CA ARG A 344 -27.11 -20.59 -18.18
C ARG A 344 -26.56 -19.16 -18.23
N ASP A 345 -26.84 -18.36 -17.21
CA ASP A 345 -26.32 -16.98 -17.12
C ASP A 345 -24.80 -16.96 -16.97
N ALA A 346 -24.24 -17.85 -16.14
CA ALA A 346 -22.80 -18.00 -15.99
C ALA A 346 -22.13 -18.48 -17.30
N GLN A 347 -22.76 -19.40 -18.03
CA GLN A 347 -22.30 -19.87 -19.34
C GLN A 347 -22.31 -18.77 -20.40
N ASN A 348 -23.35 -17.93 -20.41
CA ASN A 348 -23.41 -16.77 -21.30
C ASN A 348 -22.25 -15.80 -20.98
N MET A 349 -21.98 -15.53 -19.70
CA MET A 349 -20.85 -14.70 -19.29
C MET A 349 -19.50 -15.31 -19.68
N LEU A 350 -19.31 -16.62 -19.49
CA LEU A 350 -18.09 -17.32 -19.93
C LEU A 350 -17.89 -17.22 -21.44
N SER A 351 -18.96 -17.32 -22.24
CA SER A 351 -18.88 -17.20 -23.70
C SER A 351 -18.42 -15.81 -24.14
N VAL A 352 -18.87 -14.77 -23.43
CA VAL A 352 -18.39 -13.39 -23.65
C VAL A 352 -16.91 -13.27 -23.25
N LEU A 353 -16.54 -13.77 -22.06
CA LEU A 353 -15.17 -13.71 -21.54
C LEU A 353 -14.18 -14.54 -22.36
N ALA A 354 -14.62 -15.59 -23.06
CA ALA A 354 -13.79 -16.37 -23.97
C ALA A 354 -13.35 -15.55 -25.21
N SER A 355 -14.02 -14.44 -25.49
CA SER A 355 -13.67 -13.48 -26.54
C SER A 355 -13.05 -12.18 -25.96
N ASP A 356 -12.61 -12.19 -24.71
CA ASP A 356 -11.99 -11.03 -24.05
C ASP A 356 -10.66 -10.64 -24.72
N GLY A 357 -10.34 -9.35 -24.71
CA GLY A 357 -9.09 -8.83 -25.28
C GLY A 357 -7.83 -9.28 -24.52
N ASP A 358 -7.94 -9.65 -23.23
CA ASP A 358 -6.86 -10.26 -22.48
C ASP A 358 -6.78 -11.77 -22.76
N ALA A 359 -5.67 -12.20 -23.36
CA ALA A 359 -5.46 -13.60 -23.73
C ALA A 359 -5.53 -14.57 -22.53
N GLY A 360 -5.16 -14.12 -21.32
CA GLY A 360 -5.23 -14.95 -20.12
C GLY A 360 -6.67 -15.17 -19.65
N VAL A 361 -7.50 -14.13 -19.69
CA VAL A 361 -8.94 -14.21 -19.39
C VAL A 361 -9.63 -15.11 -20.43
N ALA A 362 -9.39 -14.85 -21.72
CA ALA A 362 -9.97 -15.62 -22.81
C ALA A 362 -9.64 -17.12 -22.73
N LEU A 363 -8.35 -17.45 -22.50
CA LEU A 363 -7.91 -18.84 -22.36
C LEU A 363 -8.52 -19.52 -21.13
N ALA A 364 -8.59 -18.82 -20.00
CA ALA A 364 -9.20 -19.36 -18.78
C ALA A 364 -10.70 -19.63 -18.99
N ALA A 365 -11.42 -18.72 -19.63
CA ALA A 365 -12.84 -18.87 -19.92
C ALA A 365 -13.11 -20.01 -20.92
N ALA A 366 -12.33 -20.10 -22.00
CA ALA A 366 -12.42 -21.18 -22.97
C ALA A 366 -12.13 -22.55 -22.35
N LYS A 367 -11.14 -22.63 -21.45
CA LYS A 367 -10.86 -23.84 -20.68
C LYS A 367 -12.07 -24.26 -19.85
N GLN A 368 -12.70 -23.33 -19.16
CA GLN A 368 -13.85 -23.63 -18.30
C GLN A 368 -15.08 -24.08 -19.09
N LEU A 369 -15.34 -23.47 -20.24
CA LEU A 369 -16.39 -23.91 -21.17
C LEU A 369 -16.15 -25.33 -21.68
N LYS A 370 -14.89 -25.69 -21.97
CA LYS A 370 -14.53 -27.04 -22.42
C LYS A 370 -14.79 -28.07 -21.32
N GLU A 371 -14.35 -27.80 -20.09
CA GLU A 371 -14.58 -28.67 -18.93
C GLU A 371 -16.08 -28.89 -18.66
N GLU A 372 -16.94 -27.88 -18.86
CA GLU A 372 -18.39 -28.04 -18.73
C GLU A 372 -19.03 -28.86 -19.86
N GLY A 373 -18.49 -28.77 -21.08
CA GLY A 373 -18.98 -29.52 -22.24
C GLY A 373 -18.69 -31.02 -22.17
N GLU A 374 -17.60 -31.42 -21.50
CA GLU A 374 -17.21 -32.82 -21.30
C GLU A 374 -18.00 -33.53 -20.17
N ILE A 375 -18.79 -32.80 -19.38
CA ILE A 375 -19.58 -33.33 -18.24
C ILE A 375 -21.04 -33.67 -18.64
N LYS A 376 -21.41 -33.47 -19.91
CA LYS A 376 -22.72 -33.87 -20.46
C LYS A 376 -22.64 -35.23 -21.15
#